data_AF-A0A8H5XZ30-F1
#
_entry.id   AF-A0A8H5XZ30-F1
#
_cell.length_a   1.000
_cell.length_b   1.000
_cell.length_c   1.000
_cell.angle_alpha   90.00
_cell.angle_beta   90.00
_cell.angle_gamma   90.00
#
_symmetry.space_group_name_H-M   'P 1'
#
loop_
_entity.id
_entity.type
_entity.pdbx_description
1 polymer ?
#
loop_
_entity_poly.entity_id
_entity_poly.type
_entity_poly.pdbx_seq_one_letter_code
_entity_poly.pdbx_strand_id
1 'polypeptide(L)'
;MNVNINCCCHDRCSCSGHGASGGESGKPPGRPTHQTGTSDDSLSKGVGTPGAIIDITTRPPNVWPGPRSKLYLPFLLIRANEGDLGARPLSGTFWESLDIIILPGVSATDAPARPPKNAQLGGVAQANKPNTLYVHVWNMGLAAAQEAIVEFYWFNPCLGFDSKNANLIARQVVILTPRGSHPSHRIVKCPVSWFPKFLNGGHECLLVRLFDPCSDPLNGPEWDARQNRHIGQRNIHVMTAAEAGMVGLAADGAVTPTAPTLGINVGPLFGGSAQVAVERAETESMPWLQLVTMQRKVVPQTGSAIGDVGITPPVPSGANLPNLGAIPNPGTVGLIGNSHGVSRDDQKVGFVTKDGNPGEGKAHVYRVIGIQDGQKFGGYTVVVLGD
;
A
#
# COMPACT_ATOMS: atom_id res chain seq x y z
N MET A 1 -20.35 13.58 24.92
CA MET A 1 -19.00 13.97 25.36
C MET A 1 -18.26 14.49 24.12
N ASN A 2 -18.30 15.80 23.93
CA ASN A 2 -17.70 16.48 22.78
C ASN A 2 -16.21 16.62 23.01
N VAL A 3 -15.39 16.21 22.04
CA VAL A 3 -13.95 16.49 22.06
C VAL A 3 -13.64 17.44 20.92
N ASN A 4 -13.43 18.68 21.34
CA ASN A 4 -12.84 19.80 20.61
C ASN A 4 -11.45 19.40 20.11
N ILE A 5 -11.18 19.55 18.81
CA ILE A 5 -9.82 19.57 18.28
C ILE A 5 -9.39 21.03 18.29
N ASN A 6 -8.67 21.44 19.34
CA ASN A 6 -7.95 22.70 19.33
C ASN A 6 -6.76 22.56 18.38
N CYS A 7 -6.86 23.22 17.23
CA CYS A 7 -5.73 23.58 16.39
C CYS A 7 -4.88 24.60 17.16
N CYS A 8 -3.75 24.18 17.72
CA CYS A 8 -2.70 25.12 18.10
C CYS A 8 -1.89 25.47 16.83
N CYS A 9 -2.29 26.57 16.19
CA CYS A 9 -1.34 27.40 15.46
C CYS A 9 -0.70 28.34 16.48
N HIS A 10 0.62 28.31 16.62
CA HIS A 10 1.38 29.54 16.86
C HIS A 10 2.76 29.48 16.20
N ASP A 11 2.91 30.43 15.27
CA ASP A 11 3.98 31.40 15.09
C ASP A 11 5.41 30.96 14.72
N ARG A 12 5.74 31.36 13.48
CA ARG A 12 7.08 31.66 12.94
C ARG A 12 7.99 30.47 12.64
N CYS A 13 7.74 29.85 11.48
CA CYS A 13 8.84 29.42 10.62
C CYS A 13 8.82 30.26 9.34
N SER A 14 9.70 31.27 9.29
CA SER A 14 10.07 31.95 8.07
C SER A 14 10.89 30.99 7.20
N CYS A 15 10.25 30.32 6.26
CA CYS A 15 10.95 29.64 5.17
C CYS A 15 11.01 30.60 3.98
N SER A 16 11.91 31.57 4.06
CA SER A 16 12.37 32.32 2.91
C SER A 16 13.25 31.42 2.04
N GLY A 17 12.79 31.18 0.81
CA GLY A 17 13.63 30.88 -0.35
C GLY A 17 14.44 29.59 -0.31
N HIS A 18 13.99 28.59 -1.06
CA HIS A 18 14.83 27.93 -2.07
C HIS A 18 13.93 27.34 -3.15
N GLY A 19 14.10 27.83 -4.38
CA GLY A 19 13.57 27.18 -5.55
C GLY A 19 14.23 25.81 -5.67
N ALA A 20 13.44 24.75 -5.49
CA ALA A 20 13.87 23.41 -5.79
C ALA A 20 13.73 23.17 -7.30
N SER A 21 14.74 23.58 -8.06
CA SER A 21 15.09 22.89 -9.30
C SER A 21 15.64 21.52 -8.89
N GLY A 22 14.73 20.59 -8.58
CA GLY A 22 15.08 19.19 -8.36
C GLY A 22 15.63 18.63 -9.66
N GLY A 23 16.92 18.31 -9.68
CA GLY A 23 17.54 17.59 -10.79
C GLY A 23 16.79 16.28 -11.02
N GLU A 24 16.46 16.02 -12.28
CA GLU A 24 15.93 14.73 -12.75
C GLU A 24 17.01 13.64 -12.51
N SER A 25 17.10 13.11 -11.29
CA SER A 25 17.85 11.89 -11.04
C SER A 25 17.06 10.71 -11.61
N GLY A 26 17.47 10.27 -12.79
CA GLY A 26 17.19 8.96 -13.38
C GLY A 26 15.71 8.61 -13.52
N LYS A 27 15.08 8.99 -14.64
CA LYS A 27 13.83 8.32 -15.06
C LYS A 27 14.16 6.83 -15.27
N PRO A 28 13.53 5.90 -14.54
CA PRO A 28 13.73 4.49 -14.78
C PRO A 28 13.33 4.17 -16.22
N PRO A 29 14.10 3.39 -16.99
CA PRO A 29 13.76 3.06 -18.36
C PRO A 29 12.36 2.45 -18.43
N GLY A 30 11.49 3.00 -19.30
CA GLY A 30 10.17 2.45 -19.60
C GLY A 30 9.09 2.58 -18.52
N ARG A 31 9.42 2.95 -17.27
CA ARG A 31 8.41 3.13 -16.22
C ARG A 31 7.62 4.42 -16.47
N PRO A 32 6.27 4.38 -16.52
CA PRO A 32 5.48 5.59 -16.65
C PRO A 32 5.81 6.54 -15.50
N THR A 33 6.12 7.79 -15.81
CA THR A 33 6.32 8.81 -14.78
C THR A 33 4.99 9.37 -14.34
N HIS A 34 4.88 9.73 -13.05
CA HIS A 34 3.73 10.51 -12.62
C HIS A 34 3.69 11.83 -13.38
N GLN A 35 2.59 12.08 -14.09
CA GLN A 35 2.32 13.41 -14.61
C GLN A 35 1.87 14.28 -13.44
N THR A 36 2.85 14.83 -12.71
CA THR A 36 2.58 16.00 -11.88
C THR A 36 2.21 17.11 -12.83
N GLY A 37 0.97 17.55 -12.81
CA GLY A 37 0.69 18.74 -13.57
C GLY A 37 1.50 19.93 -13.06
N THR A 38 1.74 20.87 -13.96
CA THR A 38 2.61 22.01 -13.72
C THR A 38 1.77 23.25 -13.50
N SER A 39 2.14 24.04 -12.49
CA SER A 39 1.68 25.41 -12.43
C SER A 39 2.39 26.17 -13.55
N ASP A 40 1.65 26.91 -14.36
CA ASP A 40 2.24 27.88 -15.28
C ASP A 40 2.30 29.30 -14.66
N ASP A 41 1.87 29.45 -13.40
CA ASP A 41 1.81 30.69 -12.63
C ASP A 41 1.12 31.87 -13.34
N SER A 42 0.36 31.59 -14.41
CA SER A 42 -0.14 32.60 -15.37
C SER A 42 -1.40 33.34 -14.91
N LEU A 43 -1.79 33.23 -13.63
CA LEU A 43 -2.84 34.05 -13.04
C LEU A 43 -2.54 35.57 -13.08
N SER A 44 -1.34 35.96 -13.51
CA SER A 44 -0.86 37.34 -13.56
C SER A 44 -1.69 38.29 -14.42
N LYS A 45 -2.50 37.79 -15.37
CA LYS A 45 -3.42 38.64 -16.14
C LYS A 45 -4.69 39.02 -15.38
N GLY A 46 -4.96 38.46 -14.20
CA GLY A 46 -6.11 38.80 -13.36
C GLY A 46 -7.44 38.23 -13.86
N VAL A 47 -8.33 37.90 -12.92
CA VAL A 47 -9.71 37.47 -13.18
C VAL A 47 -10.51 38.69 -13.66
N GLY A 48 -10.42 39.01 -14.95
CA GLY A 48 -11.08 40.18 -15.54
C GLY A 48 -10.50 40.67 -16.87
N THR A 49 -9.31 40.21 -17.27
CA THR A 49 -8.71 40.62 -18.55
C THR A 49 -9.35 39.86 -19.72
N PRO A 50 -9.79 40.56 -20.79
CA PRO A 50 -10.32 39.90 -21.99
C PRO A 50 -9.37 38.82 -22.50
N GLY A 51 -9.85 37.58 -22.63
CA GLY A 51 -9.07 36.40 -23.05
C GLY A 51 -8.51 35.53 -21.92
N ALA A 52 -8.43 36.01 -20.67
CA ALA A 52 -7.83 35.25 -19.56
C ALA A 52 -8.65 33.99 -19.16
N ILE A 53 -9.97 34.00 -19.36
CA ILE A 53 -10.85 32.84 -19.14
C ILE A 53 -10.76 31.86 -20.32
N ILE A 54 -10.53 32.36 -21.54
CA ILE A 54 -10.46 31.54 -22.76
C ILE A 54 -9.20 30.67 -22.73
N ASP A 55 -8.08 31.21 -22.22
CA ASP A 55 -6.82 30.50 -22.02
C ASP A 55 -6.90 29.35 -21.00
N ILE A 56 -7.99 29.21 -20.22
CA ILE A 56 -8.19 28.06 -19.32
C ILE A 56 -8.71 26.85 -20.10
N THR A 57 -9.59 27.07 -21.08
CA THR A 57 -10.23 26.00 -21.86
C THR A 57 -9.30 25.33 -22.88
N THR A 58 -8.20 25.98 -23.24
CA THR A 58 -7.20 25.50 -24.21
C THR A 58 -5.98 24.85 -23.53
N ARG A 59 -5.92 24.85 -22.19
CA ARG A 59 -4.80 24.25 -21.45
C ARG A 59 -4.85 22.73 -21.51
N PRO A 60 -3.67 22.08 -21.64
CA PRO A 60 -3.56 20.66 -21.39
C PRO A 60 -4.11 20.32 -19.99
N PRO A 61 -4.75 19.14 -19.81
CA PRO A 61 -5.35 18.73 -18.53
C PRO A 61 -4.38 18.67 -17.33
N ASN A 62 -3.08 18.67 -17.61
CA ASN A 62 -2.00 18.64 -16.63
C ASN A 62 -1.32 20.02 -16.45
N VAL A 63 -1.89 21.12 -16.95
CA VAL A 63 -1.35 22.48 -16.71
C VAL A 63 -2.40 23.33 -16.05
N TRP A 64 -2.07 23.95 -14.93
CA TRP A 64 -3.02 24.75 -14.16
C TRP A 64 -2.48 26.13 -13.77
N PRO A 65 -3.38 27.11 -13.57
CA PRO A 65 -3.01 28.46 -13.19
C PRO A 65 -2.68 28.56 -11.69
N GLY A 66 -1.40 28.55 -11.32
CA GLY A 66 -0.94 28.72 -9.94
C GLY A 66 -0.77 27.41 -9.14
N PRO A 67 -0.10 27.43 -7.97
CA PRO A 67 0.17 26.21 -7.20
C PRO A 67 -1.10 25.44 -6.83
N ARG A 68 -1.08 24.11 -6.92
CA ARG A 68 -2.26 23.25 -6.62
C ARG A 68 -2.86 23.49 -5.24
N SER A 69 -2.06 23.89 -4.26
CA SER A 69 -2.50 24.25 -2.91
C SER A 69 -3.37 25.52 -2.84
N LYS A 70 -3.41 26.32 -3.90
CA LYS A 70 -4.21 27.55 -4.02
C LYS A 70 -5.40 27.39 -4.98
N LEU A 71 -5.54 26.25 -5.64
CA LEU A 71 -6.65 25.97 -6.54
C LEU A 71 -7.89 25.53 -5.77
N TYR A 72 -9.07 26.02 -6.19
CA TYR A 72 -10.36 25.55 -5.67
C TYR A 72 -10.73 24.22 -6.35
N LEU A 73 -9.97 23.17 -6.06
CA LEU A 73 -10.14 21.81 -6.59
C LEU A 73 -10.14 20.80 -5.44
N PRO A 74 -10.73 19.61 -5.62
CA PRO A 74 -10.54 18.53 -4.68
C PRO A 74 -9.09 18.03 -4.72
N PHE A 75 -8.69 17.41 -3.62
CA PHE A 75 -7.40 16.75 -3.51
C PHE A 75 -7.66 15.39 -2.88
N LEU A 76 -7.87 14.40 -3.73
CA LEU A 76 -8.22 13.05 -3.31
C LEU A 76 -6.96 12.25 -2.96
N LEU A 77 -7.06 11.48 -1.88
CA LEU A 77 -5.95 10.71 -1.32
C LEU A 77 -6.46 9.44 -0.63
N ILE A 78 -5.71 8.35 -0.82
CA ILE A 78 -5.68 7.20 0.09
C ILE A 78 -4.27 7.13 0.68
N ARG A 79 -4.17 7.07 2.01
CA ARG A 79 -2.87 7.18 2.66
C ARG A 79 -2.09 5.88 2.56
N ALA A 80 -0.80 5.99 2.28
CA ALA A 80 0.14 4.90 2.43
C ALA A 80 0.51 4.67 3.92
N ASN A 81 0.82 5.74 4.65
CA ASN A 81 1.28 5.68 6.05
C ASN A 81 0.58 6.75 6.91
N GLU A 82 0.77 6.64 8.23
CA GLU A 82 0.37 7.72 9.14
C GLU A 82 1.16 8.99 8.77
N GLY A 83 0.45 10.11 8.59
CA GLY A 83 1.05 11.38 8.15
C GLY A 83 1.23 11.54 6.63
N ASP A 84 0.80 10.58 5.80
CA ASP A 84 0.76 10.79 4.35
C ASP A 84 -0.21 11.92 3.99
N LEU A 85 0.32 13.00 3.39
CA LEU A 85 -0.43 14.18 2.93
C LEU A 85 -0.61 14.20 1.40
N GLY A 86 -0.29 13.09 0.72
CA GLY A 86 -0.41 12.95 -0.73
C GLY A 86 0.75 13.53 -1.53
N ALA A 87 1.87 13.86 -0.87
CA ALA A 87 3.12 14.17 -1.55
C ALA A 87 3.64 12.91 -2.26
N ARG A 88 4.04 13.05 -3.51
CA ARG A 88 4.54 11.97 -4.35
C ARG A 88 5.78 12.45 -5.12
N PRO A 89 6.79 11.58 -5.39
CA PRO A 89 6.85 10.17 -5.01
C PRO A 89 6.97 9.97 -3.49
N LEU A 90 6.33 8.92 -2.96
CA LEU A 90 6.44 8.59 -1.55
C LEU A 90 7.86 8.06 -1.25
N SER A 91 8.41 8.49 -0.13
CA SER A 91 9.59 7.89 0.48
C SER A 91 9.15 6.81 1.49
N GLY A 92 9.82 5.66 1.46
CA GLY A 92 9.52 4.54 2.37
C GLY A 92 8.47 3.57 1.84
N THR A 93 7.83 2.85 2.77
CA THR A 93 6.86 1.79 2.49
C THR A 93 5.54 2.36 1.99
N PHE A 94 5.01 1.85 0.89
CA PHE A 94 3.73 2.30 0.32
C PHE A 94 2.68 1.18 0.18
N TRP A 95 3.09 -0.07 0.45
CA TRP A 95 2.29 -1.28 0.28
C TRP A 95 1.63 -1.77 1.58
N GLU A 96 1.60 -0.93 2.61
CA GLU A 96 1.06 -1.22 3.95
C GLU A 96 -0.01 -0.21 4.36
N SER A 97 -0.78 0.30 3.39
CA SER A 97 -1.83 1.30 3.63
C SER A 97 -2.67 0.95 4.84
N LEU A 98 -2.68 1.84 5.84
CA LEU A 98 -3.55 1.73 7.01
C LEU A 98 -5.03 2.02 6.68
N ASP A 99 -5.27 2.59 5.50
CA ASP A 99 -6.61 3.00 5.09
C ASP A 99 -7.39 1.83 4.49
N ILE A 100 -6.74 0.74 4.07
CA ILE A 100 -7.39 -0.47 3.57
C ILE A 100 -7.57 -1.48 4.72
N ILE A 101 -8.81 -1.87 4.99
CA ILE A 101 -9.20 -2.71 6.11
C ILE A 101 -9.98 -3.93 5.59
N ILE A 102 -9.73 -5.09 6.19
CA ILE A 102 -10.45 -6.33 5.90
C ILE A 102 -11.23 -6.74 7.16
N LEU A 103 -12.49 -7.11 7.00
CA LEU A 103 -13.26 -7.83 8.00
C LEU A 103 -13.40 -9.29 7.53
N PRO A 104 -12.59 -10.22 8.08
CA PRO A 104 -12.54 -11.59 7.59
C PRO A 104 -13.79 -12.37 7.97
N GLY A 105 -14.24 -13.25 7.06
CA GLY A 105 -15.35 -14.19 7.32
C GLY A 105 -16.75 -13.56 7.39
N VAL A 106 -16.89 -12.26 7.14
CA VAL A 106 -18.18 -11.53 7.18
C VAL A 106 -18.55 -11.05 5.78
N SER A 107 -19.80 -11.31 5.38
CA SER A 107 -20.36 -10.86 4.10
C SER A 107 -20.57 -9.34 4.07
N ALA A 108 -20.45 -8.73 2.89
CA ALA A 108 -20.68 -7.29 2.74
C ALA A 108 -22.10 -6.87 3.12
N THR A 109 -23.08 -7.77 3.02
CA THR A 109 -24.47 -7.54 3.43
C THR A 109 -24.59 -7.48 4.95
N ASP A 110 -23.96 -8.41 5.66
CA ASP A 110 -24.05 -8.50 7.13
C ASP A 110 -23.07 -7.55 7.84
N ALA A 111 -22.03 -7.13 7.14
CA ALA A 111 -21.00 -6.27 7.69
C ALA A 111 -21.52 -4.84 7.97
N PRO A 112 -21.16 -4.26 9.13
CA PRO A 112 -21.56 -2.91 9.49
C PRO A 112 -21.03 -1.86 8.48
N ALA A 113 -21.67 -0.69 8.41
CA ALA A 113 -21.26 0.38 7.48
C ALA A 113 -19.83 0.89 7.75
N ARG A 114 -19.32 0.71 8.96
CA ARG A 114 -17.94 0.99 9.37
C ARG A 114 -17.35 -0.27 10.01
N PRO A 115 -16.06 -0.54 9.82
CA PRO A 115 -15.43 -1.71 10.43
C PRO A 115 -15.61 -1.65 11.95
N PRO A 116 -15.95 -2.78 12.60
CA PRO A 116 -16.08 -2.81 14.05
C PRO A 116 -14.72 -2.52 14.68
N LYS A 117 -14.74 -1.95 15.90
CA LYS A 117 -13.51 -1.52 16.58
C LYS A 117 -12.51 -2.64 16.79
N ASN A 118 -12.96 -3.90 16.83
CA ASN A 118 -12.20 -5.12 17.04
C ASN A 118 -11.98 -5.95 15.75
N ALA A 119 -12.34 -5.44 14.58
CA ALA A 119 -11.94 -6.10 13.33
C ALA A 119 -10.42 -6.26 13.33
N GLN A 120 -9.89 -7.42 12.94
CA GLN A 120 -8.46 -7.55 12.65
C GLN A 120 -8.16 -6.59 11.49
N LEU A 121 -7.55 -5.44 11.79
CA LEU A 121 -7.51 -4.31 10.87
C LEU A 121 -6.48 -4.52 9.77
N GLY A 122 -6.90 -5.30 8.77
CA GLY A 122 -6.20 -5.54 7.52
C GLY A 122 -4.95 -6.39 7.67
N GLY A 123 -4.64 -7.15 6.61
CA GLY A 123 -3.48 -8.05 6.58
C GLY A 123 -3.86 -9.51 6.63
N VAL A 124 -5.11 -9.85 7.01
CA VAL A 124 -5.60 -11.22 7.01
C VAL A 124 -7.00 -11.32 6.41
N ALA A 125 -7.19 -12.23 5.45
CA ALA A 125 -8.47 -12.64 4.90
C ALA A 125 -8.66 -14.15 5.09
N GLN A 126 -9.89 -14.64 5.03
CA GLN A 126 -10.19 -16.07 5.08
C GLN A 126 -10.43 -16.63 3.69
N ALA A 127 -9.69 -17.68 3.33
CA ALA A 127 -9.84 -18.39 2.06
C ALA A 127 -11.25 -18.98 1.91
N ASN A 128 -11.83 -18.83 0.72
CA ASN A 128 -13.12 -19.38 0.32
C ASN A 128 -14.30 -18.98 1.24
N LYS A 129 -14.12 -17.90 2.02
CA LYS A 129 -15.16 -17.28 2.84
C LYS A 129 -15.42 -15.86 2.35
N PRO A 130 -16.60 -15.29 2.62
CA PRO A 130 -16.83 -13.88 2.33
C PRO A 130 -15.94 -13.02 3.24
N ASN A 131 -15.26 -12.06 2.65
CA ASN A 131 -14.49 -11.04 3.37
C ASN A 131 -15.03 -9.66 2.97
N THR A 132 -15.30 -8.80 3.95
CA THR A 132 -15.74 -7.43 3.66
C THR A 132 -14.54 -6.51 3.64
N LEU A 133 -14.42 -5.71 2.59
CA LEU A 133 -13.37 -4.71 2.46
C LEU A 133 -13.89 -3.32 2.84
N TYR A 134 -13.04 -2.53 3.46
CA TYR A 134 -13.26 -1.12 3.71
C TYR A 134 -12.04 -0.32 3.26
N VAL A 135 -12.27 0.93 2.89
CA VAL A 135 -11.19 1.89 2.64
C VAL A 135 -11.51 3.24 3.25
N HIS A 136 -10.53 3.89 3.89
CA HIS A 136 -10.62 5.27 4.33
C HIS A 136 -10.10 6.20 3.25
N VAL A 137 -10.98 7.02 2.69
CA VAL A 137 -10.68 7.99 1.63
C VAL A 137 -10.73 9.42 2.16
N TRP A 138 -9.91 10.29 1.57
CA TRP A 138 -9.73 11.68 2.01
C TRP A 138 -9.89 12.66 0.85
N ASN A 139 -10.52 13.79 1.14
CA ASN A 139 -10.42 15.01 0.35
C ASN A 139 -9.72 16.09 1.20
N MET A 140 -8.49 16.42 0.83
CA MET A 140 -7.70 17.48 1.47
C MET A 140 -7.75 18.80 0.68
N GLY A 141 -8.57 18.88 -0.37
CA GLY A 141 -8.70 20.01 -1.26
C GLY A 141 -9.67 21.07 -0.75
N LEU A 142 -9.79 22.16 -1.51
CA LEU A 142 -10.67 23.29 -1.19
C LEU A 142 -12.06 23.16 -1.83
N ALA A 143 -12.22 22.30 -2.84
CA ALA A 143 -13.52 21.97 -3.43
C ALA A 143 -14.02 20.59 -3.04
N ALA A 144 -15.32 20.39 -3.17
CA ALA A 144 -15.95 19.08 -2.98
C ALA A 144 -15.63 18.16 -4.17
N ALA A 145 -15.55 16.86 -3.92
CA ALA A 145 -15.64 15.83 -4.95
C ALA A 145 -17.03 15.20 -4.84
N GLN A 146 -17.91 15.51 -5.81
CA GLN A 146 -19.32 15.10 -5.76
C GLN A 146 -19.52 13.67 -6.27
N GLU A 147 -18.65 13.20 -7.15
CA GLU A 147 -18.75 11.88 -7.76
C GLU A 147 -17.40 11.17 -7.71
N ALA A 148 -16.77 11.17 -6.52
CA ALA A 148 -15.54 10.44 -6.35
C ALA A 148 -15.79 8.94 -6.46
N ILE A 149 -15.10 8.29 -7.38
CA ILE A 149 -15.17 6.87 -7.66
C ILE A 149 -14.13 6.16 -6.82
N VAL A 150 -14.56 5.14 -6.08
CA VAL A 150 -13.72 4.22 -5.31
C VAL A 150 -13.79 2.85 -5.97
N GLU A 151 -12.64 2.28 -6.32
CA GLU A 151 -12.56 0.97 -6.95
C GLU A 151 -11.67 0.04 -6.13
N PHE A 152 -12.17 -1.16 -5.85
CA PHE A 152 -11.47 -2.18 -5.08
C PHE A 152 -10.95 -3.26 -6.02
N TYR A 153 -9.65 -3.56 -5.94
CA TYR A 153 -8.99 -4.58 -6.73
C TYR A 153 -8.23 -5.56 -5.82
N TRP A 154 -8.04 -6.77 -6.34
CA TRP A 154 -7.02 -7.67 -5.84
C TRP A 154 -6.05 -8.06 -6.97
N PHE A 155 -4.84 -8.43 -6.57
CA PHE A 155 -3.74 -8.82 -7.42
C PHE A 155 -3.03 -10.03 -6.81
N ASN A 156 -2.58 -10.94 -7.68
CA ASN A 156 -1.61 -11.95 -7.28
C ASN A 156 -0.35 -11.28 -6.70
N PRO A 157 0.41 -11.98 -5.82
CA PRO A 157 1.67 -11.50 -5.27
C PRO A 157 2.65 -10.96 -6.30
N CYS A 158 2.87 -9.65 -6.34
CA CYS A 158 3.87 -9.05 -7.19
C CYS A 158 4.46 -7.76 -6.59
N LEU A 159 5.72 -7.46 -6.90
CA LEU A 159 6.37 -6.24 -6.45
C LEU A 159 5.85 -4.99 -7.19
N GLY A 160 5.46 -5.12 -8.46
CA GLY A 160 4.79 -4.05 -9.22
C GLY A 160 3.39 -4.46 -9.66
N PHE A 161 2.59 -3.52 -10.15
CA PHE A 161 1.25 -3.80 -10.69
C PHE A 161 1.06 -3.18 -12.07
N ASP A 162 0.20 -3.82 -12.87
CA ASP A 162 -0.29 -3.33 -14.15
C ASP A 162 -1.79 -3.64 -14.33
N SER A 163 -2.39 -3.09 -15.38
CA SER A 163 -3.81 -3.32 -15.68
C SER A 163 -4.12 -4.76 -16.09
N LYS A 164 -3.13 -5.52 -16.60
CA LYS A 164 -3.33 -6.89 -17.10
C LYS A 164 -3.62 -7.86 -15.96
N ASN A 165 -3.04 -7.62 -14.79
CA ASN A 165 -3.20 -8.48 -13.62
C ASN A 165 -4.24 -7.95 -12.62
N ALA A 166 -4.94 -6.86 -12.95
CA ALA A 166 -5.93 -6.23 -12.09
C ALA A 166 -7.26 -6.99 -12.07
N ASN A 167 -7.70 -7.43 -10.89
CA ASN A 167 -8.99 -8.09 -10.73
C ASN A 167 -9.95 -7.18 -9.95
N LEU A 168 -10.89 -6.56 -10.66
CA LEU A 168 -11.91 -5.69 -10.04
C LEU A 168 -12.82 -6.53 -9.14
N ILE A 169 -12.96 -6.11 -7.89
CA ILE A 169 -13.93 -6.66 -6.94
C ILE A 169 -15.24 -5.90 -7.09
N ALA A 170 -15.19 -4.57 -6.90
CA ALA A 170 -16.34 -3.69 -7.08
C ALA A 170 -15.93 -2.21 -7.16
N ARG A 171 -16.91 -1.39 -7.50
CA ARG A 171 -16.84 0.07 -7.52
C ARG A 171 -17.92 0.66 -6.63
N GLN A 172 -17.64 1.81 -6.02
CA GLN A 172 -18.59 2.62 -5.28
C GLN A 172 -18.40 4.11 -5.58
N VAL A 173 -19.47 4.89 -5.52
CA VAL A 173 -19.41 6.36 -5.65
C VAL A 173 -19.60 7.00 -4.28
N VAL A 174 -18.80 8.03 -3.97
CA VAL A 174 -18.88 8.77 -2.72
C VAL A 174 -18.77 10.27 -2.93
N ILE A 175 -19.45 11.01 -2.06
CA ILE A 175 -19.30 12.47 -1.95
C ILE A 175 -18.32 12.76 -0.81
N LEU A 176 -17.34 13.63 -1.10
CA LEU A 176 -16.39 14.16 -0.11
C LEU A 176 -16.41 15.69 -0.14
N THR A 177 -16.73 16.31 1.01
CA THR A 177 -16.75 17.77 1.13
C THR A 177 -15.34 18.36 1.14
N PRO A 178 -15.17 19.68 0.96
CA PRO A 178 -13.87 20.33 1.12
C PRO A 178 -13.22 20.03 2.47
N ARG A 179 -11.89 20.10 2.52
CA ARG A 179 -11.11 20.02 3.74
C ARG A 179 -11.67 20.99 4.79
N GLY A 180 -11.79 20.51 6.03
CA GLY A 180 -12.34 21.28 7.15
C GLY A 180 -13.86 21.27 7.24
N SER A 181 -14.56 20.68 6.27
CA SER A 181 -15.99 20.40 6.32
C SER A 181 -16.26 18.91 6.58
N HIS A 182 -17.41 18.59 7.17
CA HIS A 182 -17.83 17.20 7.32
C HIS A 182 -18.77 16.79 6.17
N PRO A 183 -18.56 15.64 5.49
CA PRO A 183 -17.44 14.69 5.62
C PRO A 183 -16.33 14.90 4.55
N SER A 184 -15.21 15.54 4.91
CA SER A 184 -14.02 15.64 4.04
C SER A 184 -13.19 14.35 3.99
N HIS A 185 -13.61 13.33 4.74
CA HIS A 185 -13.05 11.99 4.69
C HIS A 185 -14.14 10.98 5.05
N ARG A 186 -14.06 9.77 4.52
CA ARG A 186 -15.05 8.71 4.75
C ARG A 186 -14.41 7.34 4.79
N ILE A 187 -15.01 6.44 5.58
CA ILE A 187 -14.79 5.01 5.42
C ILE A 187 -15.84 4.50 4.44
N VAL A 188 -15.39 3.83 3.40
CA VAL A 188 -16.20 3.30 2.31
C VAL A 188 -16.16 1.79 2.39
N LYS A 189 -17.33 1.18 2.59
CA LYS A 189 -17.49 -0.29 2.54
C LYS A 189 -17.58 -0.72 1.07
N CYS A 190 -16.84 -1.76 0.70
CA CYS A 190 -16.99 -2.43 -0.59
C CYS A 190 -18.41 -3.02 -0.68
N PRO A 191 -19.16 -2.75 -1.76
CA PRO A 191 -20.57 -3.15 -1.84
C PRO A 191 -20.76 -4.67 -2.01
N VAL A 192 -19.70 -5.43 -2.32
CA VAL A 192 -19.74 -6.88 -2.48
C VAL A 192 -18.68 -7.56 -1.62
N SER A 193 -18.96 -8.79 -1.21
CA SER A 193 -17.99 -9.63 -0.51
C SER A 193 -16.87 -10.05 -1.45
N TRP A 194 -15.64 -10.06 -0.96
CA TRP A 194 -14.51 -10.67 -1.65
C TRP A 194 -14.31 -12.12 -1.19
N PHE A 195 -14.10 -13.03 -2.14
CA PHE A 195 -13.87 -14.46 -1.89
C PHE A 195 -12.47 -14.84 -2.36
N PRO A 196 -11.42 -14.57 -1.56
CA PRO A 196 -10.06 -14.94 -1.90
C PRO A 196 -9.90 -16.46 -1.88
N LYS A 197 -9.02 -16.97 -2.74
CA LYS A 197 -8.57 -18.37 -2.69
C LYS A 197 -7.22 -18.41 -2.00
N PHE A 198 -6.92 -19.53 -1.32
CA PHE A 198 -5.57 -19.75 -0.82
C PHE A 198 -4.66 -20.15 -1.98
N LEU A 199 -4.04 -19.16 -2.61
CA LEU A 199 -3.09 -19.35 -3.71
C LEU A 199 -1.74 -18.78 -3.29
N ASN A 200 -0.65 -19.26 -3.87
CA ASN A 200 0.69 -18.69 -3.68
C ASN A 200 1.13 -18.55 -2.21
N GLY A 201 0.77 -19.51 -1.34
CA GLY A 201 1.05 -19.43 0.10
C GLY A 201 0.14 -18.47 0.87
N GLY A 202 -1.05 -18.20 0.34
CA GLY A 202 -2.04 -17.30 0.92
C GLY A 202 -1.73 -15.84 0.66
N HIS A 203 -0.69 -15.49 -0.09
CA HIS A 203 -0.36 -14.09 -0.27
C HIS A 203 -1.22 -13.47 -1.38
N GLU A 204 -1.83 -12.32 -1.11
CA GLU A 204 -2.56 -11.50 -2.07
C GLU A 204 -2.27 -10.00 -1.83
N CYS A 205 -2.49 -9.17 -2.84
CA CYS A 205 -2.36 -7.72 -2.72
C CYS A 205 -3.72 -7.06 -2.95
N LEU A 206 -4.14 -6.20 -2.03
CA LEU A 206 -5.29 -5.33 -2.22
C LEU A 206 -4.83 -3.97 -2.70
N LEU A 207 -5.55 -3.43 -3.68
CA LEU A 207 -5.32 -2.10 -4.20
C LEU A 207 -6.66 -1.39 -4.33
N VAL A 208 -6.71 -0.14 -3.88
CA VAL A 208 -7.89 0.71 -4.01
C VAL A 208 -7.52 1.95 -4.78
N ARG A 209 -8.35 2.34 -5.74
CA ARG A 209 -8.24 3.60 -6.48
C ARG A 209 -9.34 4.57 -6.06
N LEU A 210 -9.02 5.84 -5.95
CA LEU A 210 -9.93 6.94 -5.64
C LEU A 210 -9.69 8.10 -6.59
N PHE A 211 -10.68 8.49 -7.39
CA PHE A 211 -10.55 9.60 -8.33
C PHE A 211 -11.90 10.26 -8.59
N ASP A 212 -11.89 11.53 -9.02
CA ASP A 212 -13.07 12.24 -9.53
C ASP A 212 -12.81 12.55 -11.00
N PRO A 213 -13.55 11.93 -11.95
CA PRO A 213 -13.21 12.01 -13.38
C PRO A 213 -13.05 13.43 -13.93
N CYS A 214 -13.74 14.40 -13.35
CA CYS A 214 -13.80 15.76 -13.86
C CYS A 214 -12.81 16.70 -13.16
N SER A 215 -12.64 16.55 -11.85
CA SER A 215 -11.99 17.56 -11.00
C SER A 215 -10.72 17.07 -10.30
N ASP A 216 -10.56 15.75 -10.16
CA ASP A 216 -9.29 15.14 -9.75
C ASP A 216 -9.13 13.75 -10.39
N PRO A 217 -8.93 13.71 -11.73
CA PRO A 217 -8.94 12.47 -12.50
C PRO A 217 -7.79 11.56 -12.08
N LEU A 218 -7.89 10.27 -12.40
CA LEU A 218 -6.80 9.34 -12.16
C LEU A 218 -5.62 9.66 -13.09
N ASN A 219 -4.47 10.00 -12.50
CA ASN A 219 -3.23 10.26 -13.24
C ASN A 219 -2.45 8.96 -13.46
N GLY A 220 -1.53 8.94 -14.42
CA GLY A 220 -0.49 7.90 -14.50
C GLY A 220 0.57 8.09 -13.39
N PRO A 221 1.29 7.02 -12.97
CA PRO A 221 0.99 5.62 -13.24
C PRO A 221 -0.25 5.18 -12.44
N GLU A 222 -1.19 4.53 -13.11
CA GLU A 222 -2.51 4.17 -12.57
C GLU A 222 -2.52 2.97 -11.61
N TRP A 223 -1.36 2.33 -11.41
CA TRP A 223 -1.18 1.15 -10.54
C TRP A 223 0.02 1.26 -9.59
N ASP A 224 0.58 2.45 -9.42
CA ASP A 224 1.75 2.68 -8.57
C ASP A 224 1.41 3.59 -7.39
N ALA A 225 1.15 2.99 -6.22
CA ALA A 225 0.82 3.73 -5.00
C ALA A 225 1.96 4.63 -4.49
N ARG A 226 3.21 4.37 -4.90
CA ARG A 226 4.34 5.24 -4.57
C ARG A 226 4.30 6.54 -5.35
N GLN A 227 3.87 6.49 -6.60
CA GLN A 227 3.88 7.63 -7.51
C GLN A 227 2.53 8.34 -7.58
N ASN A 228 1.43 7.64 -7.26
CA ASN A 228 0.09 8.15 -7.41
C ASN A 228 -0.68 8.14 -6.08
N ARG A 229 -1.11 9.33 -5.64
CA ARG A 229 -1.82 9.54 -4.37
C ARG A 229 -3.25 8.99 -4.37
N HIS A 230 -3.82 8.77 -5.55
CA HIS A 230 -5.15 8.20 -5.73
C HIS A 230 -5.20 6.71 -5.39
N ILE A 231 -4.04 6.08 -5.17
CA ILE A 231 -3.91 4.65 -5.01
C ILE A 231 -3.45 4.33 -3.59
N GLY A 232 -4.25 3.51 -2.90
CA GLY A 232 -3.82 2.81 -1.70
C GLY A 232 -3.45 1.38 -2.04
N GLN A 233 -2.37 0.87 -1.48
CA GLN A 233 -1.97 -0.53 -1.59
C GLN A 233 -1.81 -1.14 -0.20
N ARG A 234 -2.34 -2.34 -0.02
CA ARG A 234 -2.12 -3.15 1.17
C ARG A 234 -1.86 -4.60 0.80
N ASN A 235 -0.68 -5.09 1.15
CA ASN A 235 -0.34 -6.50 1.03
C ASN A 235 -1.00 -7.28 2.18
N ILE A 236 -1.60 -8.44 1.87
CA ILE A 236 -2.34 -9.24 2.84
C ILE A 236 -2.01 -10.72 2.72
N HIS A 237 -2.32 -11.44 3.79
CA HIS A 237 -2.32 -12.90 3.86
C HIS A 237 -3.75 -13.42 3.86
N VAL A 238 -4.00 -14.51 3.16
CA VAL A 238 -5.24 -15.24 3.06
C VAL A 238 -4.96 -16.53 3.82
N MET A 239 -5.66 -16.74 4.93
CA MET A 239 -5.52 -17.95 5.73
C MET A 239 -6.41 -19.05 5.19
N THR A 240 -5.91 -20.28 5.23
CA THR A 240 -6.72 -21.50 5.13
C THR A 240 -7.70 -21.62 6.30
N ALA A 241 -8.68 -22.51 6.17
CA ALA A 241 -9.60 -22.82 7.28
C ALA A 241 -8.86 -23.43 8.49
N ALA A 242 -7.78 -24.18 8.26
CA ALA A 242 -6.94 -24.74 9.32
C ALA A 242 -6.20 -23.63 10.08
N GLU A 243 -5.56 -22.70 9.37
CA GLU A 243 -4.89 -21.53 9.99
C GLU A 243 -5.90 -20.64 10.72
N ALA A 244 -7.08 -20.39 10.12
CA ALA A 244 -8.14 -19.62 10.76
C ALA A 244 -8.69 -20.29 12.04
N GLY A 245 -8.59 -21.62 12.15
CA GLY A 245 -8.93 -22.38 13.35
C GLY A 245 -7.84 -22.34 14.44
N MET A 246 -6.57 -22.20 14.06
CA MET A 246 -5.42 -22.11 14.98
C MET A 246 -5.27 -20.73 15.65
N VAL A 247 -5.88 -19.68 15.06
CA VAL A 247 -5.99 -18.33 15.68
C VAL A 247 -6.90 -18.33 16.93
N GLY A 248 -7.44 -19.50 17.32
CA GLY A 248 -7.99 -19.75 18.65
C GLY A 248 -7.53 -21.09 19.19
N LEU A 249 -6.49 -21.08 20.02
CA LEU A 249 -5.92 -22.19 20.82
C LEU A 249 -4.88 -23.08 20.12
N ALA A 250 -3.61 -22.94 20.51
CA ALA A 250 -2.67 -24.07 20.63
C ALA A 250 -1.82 -23.86 21.89
N ALA A 251 -1.92 -24.81 22.83
CA ALA A 251 -1.35 -24.75 24.18
C ALA A 251 -0.18 -25.75 24.36
N ASP A 252 0.43 -26.22 23.28
CA ASP A 252 1.62 -27.06 23.34
C ASP A 252 2.75 -26.40 22.53
N GLY A 253 3.80 -25.99 23.24
CA GLY A 253 4.99 -25.30 22.71
C GLY A 253 5.87 -26.14 21.77
N ALA A 254 5.29 -26.97 20.91
CA ALA A 254 5.96 -27.67 19.83
C ALA A 254 5.91 -26.83 18.56
N VAL A 255 6.86 -25.89 18.43
CA VAL A 255 7.07 -25.13 17.20
C VAL A 255 7.74 -26.04 16.17
N THR A 256 7.02 -26.49 15.16
CA THR A 256 7.65 -26.84 13.88
C THR A 256 6.83 -26.34 12.69
N PRO A 257 6.75 -25.04 12.43
CA PRO A 257 6.33 -24.58 11.13
C PRO A 257 7.57 -24.65 10.24
N THR A 258 7.68 -25.74 9.48
CA THR A 258 8.36 -25.65 8.18
C THR A 258 7.49 -24.76 7.30
N ALA A 259 7.51 -23.44 7.56
CA ALA A 259 6.77 -22.48 6.74
C ALA A 259 7.24 -22.69 5.30
N PRO A 260 6.33 -23.02 4.36
CA PRO A 260 6.72 -23.26 2.98
C PRO A 260 7.32 -21.99 2.40
N THR A 261 8.21 -22.16 1.42
CA THR A 261 8.82 -21.03 0.72
C THR A 261 7.74 -20.19 0.06
N LEU A 262 7.68 -18.91 0.43
CA LEU A 262 6.66 -17.99 -0.06
C LEU A 262 7.07 -17.41 -1.41
N GLY A 263 6.31 -17.71 -2.46
CA GLY A 263 6.59 -17.18 -3.79
C GLY A 263 6.12 -15.73 -3.97
N ILE A 264 7.01 -14.88 -4.48
CA ILE A 264 6.77 -13.45 -4.72
C ILE A 264 7.14 -13.15 -6.18
N ASN A 265 6.17 -12.77 -7.02
CA ASN A 265 6.49 -12.32 -8.38
C ASN A 265 7.15 -10.93 -8.36
N VAL A 266 7.99 -10.65 -9.34
CA VAL A 266 8.85 -9.46 -9.33
C VAL A 266 8.32 -8.34 -10.23
N GLY A 267 7.70 -8.69 -11.36
CA GLY A 267 7.25 -7.72 -12.36
C GLY A 267 6.01 -6.89 -11.97
N PRO A 268 5.61 -5.96 -12.86
CA PRO A 268 6.36 -5.51 -14.03
C PRO A 268 7.56 -4.63 -13.66
N LEU A 269 8.67 -4.82 -14.35
CA LEU A 269 9.92 -4.05 -14.26
C LEU A 269 10.05 -2.99 -15.34
N PHE A 270 9.07 -2.92 -16.25
CA PHE A 270 8.98 -1.92 -17.32
C PHE A 270 10.21 -1.89 -18.25
N GLY A 271 10.84 -3.06 -18.45
CA GLY A 271 12.00 -3.21 -19.34
C GLY A 271 13.35 -2.85 -18.73
N GLY A 272 13.41 -2.51 -17.43
CA GLY A 272 14.67 -2.33 -16.72
C GLY A 272 15.01 -3.52 -15.80
N SER A 273 16.30 -3.71 -15.52
CA SER A 273 16.75 -4.66 -14.50
C SER A 273 16.52 -4.10 -13.10
N ALA A 274 16.29 -4.97 -12.14
CA ALA A 274 16.12 -4.61 -10.74
C ALA A 274 16.91 -5.54 -9.82
N GLN A 275 16.95 -5.19 -8.54
CA GLN A 275 17.43 -6.02 -7.45
C GLN A 275 16.25 -6.32 -6.54
N VAL A 276 16.07 -7.58 -6.17
CA VAL A 276 15.17 -7.96 -5.07
C VAL A 276 16.03 -8.23 -3.87
N ALA A 277 15.71 -7.64 -2.73
CA ALA A 277 16.44 -7.83 -1.48
C ALA A 277 15.47 -8.21 -0.35
N VAL A 278 16.00 -8.84 0.70
CA VAL A 278 15.26 -9.09 1.93
C VAL A 278 16.00 -8.51 3.12
N GLU A 279 15.27 -7.85 4.00
CA GLU A 279 15.77 -7.30 5.25
C GLU A 279 14.84 -7.63 6.40
N ARG A 280 15.39 -7.75 7.62
CA ARG A 280 14.60 -7.67 8.85
C ARG A 280 14.25 -6.23 9.10
N ALA A 281 13.08 -5.99 9.68
CA ALA A 281 12.66 -4.67 10.10
C ALA A 281 12.22 -4.70 11.57
N GLU A 282 12.33 -3.55 12.23
CA GLU A 282 11.77 -3.38 13.57
C GLU A 282 10.24 -3.24 13.49
N THR A 283 9.55 -3.79 14.47
CA THR A 283 8.09 -3.68 14.63
C THR A 283 7.60 -2.22 14.67
N GLU A 284 8.39 -1.33 15.27
CA GLU A 284 8.16 0.11 15.34
C GLU A 284 8.17 0.79 13.98
N SER A 285 8.87 0.21 12.99
CA SER A 285 8.86 0.68 11.61
C SER A 285 7.56 0.35 10.87
N MET A 286 6.62 -0.32 11.54
CA MET A 286 5.31 -0.69 11.03
C MET A 286 4.19 -0.20 11.96
N PRO A 287 3.84 1.10 11.90
CA PRO A 287 2.86 1.70 12.81
C PRO A 287 1.49 1.01 12.79
N TRP A 288 1.12 0.34 11.69
CA TRP A 288 -0.14 -0.40 11.63
C TRP A 288 -0.15 -1.66 12.52
N LEU A 289 1.00 -2.16 12.97
CA LEU A 289 1.05 -3.24 13.96
C LEU A 289 0.42 -2.86 15.30
N GLN A 290 0.26 -1.56 15.58
CA GLN A 290 -0.50 -1.09 16.74
C GLN A 290 -1.97 -1.53 16.71
N LEU A 291 -2.45 -1.92 15.54
CA LEU A 291 -3.79 -2.44 15.34
C LEU A 291 -3.90 -3.91 15.76
N VAL A 292 -2.80 -4.66 15.80
CA VAL A 292 -2.77 -6.05 16.32
C VAL A 292 -2.98 -6.06 17.83
N THR A 293 -2.38 -5.10 18.54
CA THR A 293 -2.52 -4.95 20.00
C THR A 293 -3.83 -4.28 20.42
N MET A 294 -4.59 -3.75 19.45
CA MET A 294 -5.78 -2.91 19.67
C MET A 294 -5.52 -1.65 20.51
N GLN A 295 -4.26 -1.24 20.66
CA GLN A 295 -3.84 -0.12 21.49
C GLN A 295 -3.06 0.91 20.68
N ARG A 296 -3.53 2.16 20.71
CA ARG A 296 -2.89 3.25 19.97
C ARG A 296 -1.46 3.47 20.47
N LYS A 297 -0.52 3.54 19.54
CA LYS A 297 0.93 3.70 19.74
C LYS A 297 1.61 2.53 20.48
N VAL A 298 0.96 1.38 20.59
CA VAL A 298 1.54 0.18 21.21
C VAL A 298 1.69 -0.87 20.14
N VAL A 299 2.91 -1.18 19.71
CA VAL A 299 3.21 -2.27 18.76
C VAL A 299 3.73 -3.50 19.53
N PRO A 300 3.62 -4.73 18.97
CA PRO A 300 4.36 -5.89 19.50
C PRO A 300 5.85 -5.57 19.55
N GLN A 301 6.59 -6.16 20.49
CA GLN A 301 8.05 -6.01 20.56
C GLN A 301 8.72 -6.78 19.41
N THR A 302 9.93 -6.37 18.99
CA THR A 302 10.69 -7.14 17.99
C THR A 302 11.24 -8.43 18.63
N GLY A 303 10.97 -9.59 18.00
CA GLY A 303 11.51 -10.88 18.40
C GLY A 303 13.00 -11.04 18.08
N SER A 304 13.69 -11.93 18.79
CA SER A 304 15.14 -12.17 18.60
C SER A 304 15.45 -12.89 17.27
N ALA A 305 16.29 -12.29 16.43
CA ALA A 305 16.69 -12.85 15.14
C ALA A 305 17.74 -13.96 15.29
N ILE A 306 17.30 -15.21 15.42
CA ILE A 306 18.16 -16.37 15.72
C ILE A 306 18.42 -17.30 14.53
N GLY A 307 17.78 -17.10 13.38
CA GLY A 307 17.85 -18.01 12.23
C GLY A 307 18.27 -17.35 10.91
N ASP A 308 18.35 -18.18 9.86
CA ASP A 308 18.55 -17.73 8.49
C ASP A 308 17.31 -16.99 7.96
N VAL A 309 17.53 -15.88 7.26
CA VAL A 309 16.52 -15.22 6.42
C VAL A 309 17.10 -14.99 5.05
N GLY A 310 16.28 -15.17 4.00
CA GLY A 310 16.78 -14.98 2.65
C GLY A 310 15.71 -15.16 1.59
N ILE A 311 16.13 -14.91 0.35
CA ILE A 311 15.36 -15.19 -0.85
C ILE A 311 16.12 -16.12 -1.79
N THR A 312 15.40 -16.98 -2.51
CA THR A 312 15.98 -17.84 -3.55
C THR A 312 16.49 -17.01 -4.73
N PRO A 313 17.42 -17.54 -5.54
CA PRO A 313 17.64 -17.02 -6.89
C PRO A 313 16.30 -16.92 -7.67
N PRO A 314 16.17 -15.95 -8.58
CA PRO A 314 14.94 -15.76 -9.31
C PRO A 314 14.72 -16.89 -10.33
N VAL A 315 13.51 -17.40 -10.36
CA VAL A 315 13.07 -18.44 -11.31
C VAL A 315 11.92 -17.91 -12.17
N PRO A 316 11.64 -18.51 -13.34
CA PRO A 316 10.47 -18.14 -14.12
C PRO A 316 9.16 -18.23 -13.31
N SER A 317 8.23 -17.33 -13.56
CA SER A 317 6.89 -17.35 -12.97
C SER A 317 6.20 -18.64 -13.41
N GLY A 318 5.57 -19.33 -12.45
CA GLY A 318 5.04 -20.69 -12.63
C GLY A 318 6.02 -21.85 -12.36
N ALA A 319 7.34 -21.61 -12.28
CA ALA A 319 8.30 -22.66 -11.89
C ALA A 319 8.09 -23.09 -10.42
N ASN A 320 8.40 -24.33 -10.07
CA ASN A 320 8.34 -24.77 -8.67
C ASN A 320 9.46 -24.11 -7.87
N LEU A 321 9.11 -23.55 -6.70
CA LEU A 321 10.10 -23.10 -5.72
C LEU A 321 10.51 -24.29 -4.84
N PRO A 322 11.79 -24.40 -4.46
CA PRO A 322 12.21 -25.43 -3.52
C PRO A 322 11.52 -25.21 -2.18
N ASN A 323 11.14 -26.30 -1.49
CA ASN A 323 10.61 -26.20 -0.13
C ASN A 323 11.77 -26.01 0.86
N LEU A 324 12.22 -24.77 1.02
CA LEU A 324 13.33 -24.43 1.92
C LEU A 324 12.95 -24.52 3.40
N GLY A 325 11.65 -24.59 3.71
CA GLY A 325 11.15 -24.83 5.06
C GLY A 325 11.75 -26.11 5.66
N ALA A 326 12.01 -27.14 4.86
CA ALA A 326 12.57 -28.42 5.32
C ALA A 326 14.11 -28.45 5.43
N ILE A 327 14.80 -27.39 4.99
CA ILE A 327 16.26 -27.35 4.96
C ILE A 327 16.76 -26.64 6.24
N PRO A 328 17.66 -27.25 7.04
CA PRO A 328 18.11 -26.65 8.30
C PRO A 328 18.87 -25.33 8.14
N ASN A 329 19.81 -25.25 7.17
CA ASN A 329 20.70 -24.11 6.98
C ASN A 329 20.74 -23.65 5.51
N PRO A 330 19.61 -23.18 4.95
CA PRO A 330 19.51 -22.85 3.53
C PRO A 330 20.47 -21.74 3.08
N GLY A 331 20.86 -20.83 3.98
CA GLY A 331 21.84 -19.79 3.68
C GLY A 331 23.24 -20.36 3.48
N THR A 332 23.68 -21.25 4.37
CA THR A 332 25.02 -21.86 4.32
C THR A 332 25.24 -22.70 3.06
N VAL A 333 24.19 -23.34 2.55
CA VAL A 333 24.27 -24.12 1.30
C VAL A 333 24.01 -23.28 0.03
N GLY A 334 23.94 -21.95 0.16
CA GLY A 334 23.81 -21.02 -0.98
C GLY A 334 22.46 -21.09 -1.69
N LEU A 335 21.42 -21.65 -1.05
CA LEU A 335 20.08 -21.73 -1.63
C LEU A 335 19.31 -20.42 -1.49
N ILE A 336 19.75 -19.55 -0.58
CA ILE A 336 19.21 -18.22 -0.36
C ILE A 336 20.31 -17.18 -0.23
N GLY A 337 19.97 -15.95 -0.57
CA GLY A 337 20.80 -14.78 -0.34
C GLY A 337 19.96 -13.60 0.13
N ASN A 338 20.63 -12.55 0.60
CA ASN A 338 19.97 -11.32 1.03
C ASN A 338 19.49 -10.47 -0.16
N SER A 339 20.02 -10.72 -1.35
CA SER A 339 19.56 -10.07 -2.58
C SER A 339 19.90 -10.85 -3.84
N HIS A 340 19.09 -10.70 -4.88
CA HIS A 340 19.36 -11.23 -6.22
C HIS A 340 18.97 -10.21 -7.30
N GLY A 341 19.72 -10.20 -8.41
CA GLY A 341 19.37 -9.43 -9.60
C GLY A 341 18.25 -10.09 -10.39
N VAL A 342 17.34 -9.29 -10.93
CA VAL A 342 16.21 -9.70 -11.77
C VAL A 342 16.20 -8.85 -13.04
N SER A 343 15.78 -9.43 -14.16
CA SER A 343 15.84 -8.76 -15.45
C SER A 343 14.59 -8.93 -16.30
N ARG A 344 13.60 -9.70 -15.83
CA ARG A 344 12.36 -9.95 -16.55
C ARG A 344 11.13 -9.92 -15.65
N ASP A 345 10.01 -9.51 -16.22
CA ASP A 345 8.71 -9.40 -15.54
C ASP A 345 8.13 -10.77 -15.16
N ASP A 346 8.52 -11.81 -15.92
CA ASP A 346 8.09 -13.20 -15.74
C ASP A 346 8.95 -13.94 -14.70
N GLN A 347 9.49 -13.26 -13.70
CA GLN A 347 10.29 -13.87 -12.63
C GLN A 347 9.61 -13.82 -11.27
N LYS A 348 9.95 -14.79 -10.42
CA LYS A 348 9.60 -14.82 -9.00
C LYS A 348 10.78 -15.26 -8.13
N VAL A 349 10.73 -14.87 -6.87
CA VAL A 349 11.66 -15.33 -5.82
C VAL A 349 10.89 -16.05 -4.73
N GLY A 350 11.56 -16.93 -3.99
CA GLY A 350 11.02 -17.59 -2.81
C GLY A 350 11.57 -16.98 -1.53
N PHE A 351 10.73 -16.43 -0.67
CA PHE A 351 11.10 -15.97 0.67
C PHE A 351 11.09 -17.12 1.69
N VAL A 352 12.06 -17.12 2.60
CA VAL A 352 12.13 -18.04 3.75
C VAL A 352 12.70 -17.33 4.98
N THR A 353 12.22 -17.73 6.15
CA THR A 353 12.81 -17.37 7.45
C THR A 353 12.88 -18.58 8.37
N LYS A 354 13.88 -18.60 9.25
CA LYS A 354 14.15 -19.61 10.27
C LYS A 354 14.29 -19.02 11.68
N ASP A 355 13.87 -17.77 11.90
CA ASP A 355 13.98 -17.12 13.21
C ASP A 355 13.13 -17.76 14.32
N GLY A 356 12.27 -18.74 13.98
CA GLY A 356 11.42 -19.42 14.95
C GLY A 356 10.20 -18.60 15.37
N ASN A 357 9.57 -19.00 16.47
CA ASN A 357 8.48 -18.24 17.08
C ASN A 357 9.08 -17.07 17.89
N PRO A 358 8.67 -15.80 17.66
CA PRO A 358 9.20 -14.65 18.39
C PRO A 358 8.79 -14.60 19.87
N GLY A 359 7.75 -15.36 20.28
CA GLY A 359 7.17 -15.43 21.62
C GLY A 359 6.05 -14.41 21.87
N GLU A 360 5.16 -14.71 22.83
CA GLU A 360 3.99 -13.88 23.17
C GLU A 360 4.30 -12.37 23.23
N GLY A 361 3.47 -11.57 22.57
CA GLY A 361 3.59 -10.12 22.53
C GLY A 361 4.74 -9.59 21.67
N LYS A 362 5.47 -10.47 20.97
CA LYS A 362 6.54 -10.12 20.03
C LYS A 362 6.16 -10.46 18.59
N ALA A 363 6.90 -9.91 17.64
CA ALA A 363 6.77 -10.23 16.23
C ALA A 363 8.14 -10.21 15.53
N HIS A 364 8.28 -11.04 14.50
CA HIS A 364 9.31 -10.87 13.48
C HIS A 364 8.71 -10.19 12.26
N VAL A 365 9.48 -9.27 11.69
CA VAL A 365 9.07 -8.49 10.54
C VAL A 365 10.15 -8.56 9.47
N TYR A 366 9.75 -8.89 8.26
CA TYR A 366 10.65 -8.96 7.10
C TYR A 366 10.11 -8.15 5.96
N ARG A 367 11.00 -7.50 5.22
CA ARG A 367 10.68 -6.76 3.99
C ARG A 367 11.41 -7.39 2.83
N VAL A 368 10.65 -7.84 1.82
CA VAL A 368 11.18 -8.20 0.51
C VAL A 368 10.97 -6.99 -0.40
N ILE A 369 12.05 -6.37 -0.88
CA ILE A 369 12.02 -5.06 -1.52
C ILE A 369 12.53 -5.18 -2.95
N GLY A 370 11.79 -4.62 -3.90
CA GLY A 370 12.25 -4.40 -5.26
C GLY A 370 12.92 -3.03 -5.39
N ILE A 371 14.16 -3.00 -5.84
CA ILE A 371 14.96 -1.80 -6.07
C ILE A 371 15.35 -1.73 -7.54
N GLN A 372 15.02 -0.62 -8.20
CA GLN A 372 15.39 -0.34 -9.58
C GLN A 372 16.00 1.07 -9.62
N ASP A 373 17.19 1.21 -10.21
CA ASP A 373 17.92 2.49 -10.28
C ASP A 373 18.08 3.18 -8.90
N GLY A 374 18.34 2.38 -7.86
CA GLY A 374 18.48 2.85 -6.48
C GLY A 374 17.16 3.26 -5.80
N GLN A 375 16.02 3.08 -6.47
CA GLN A 375 14.70 3.48 -6.00
C GLN A 375 13.83 2.26 -5.72
N LYS A 376 13.09 2.27 -4.59
CA LYS A 376 12.10 1.24 -4.28
C LYS A 376 10.95 1.33 -5.29
N PHE A 377 10.70 0.28 -6.06
CA PHE A 377 9.57 0.24 -7.01
C PHE A 377 8.42 -0.63 -6.49
N GLY A 378 8.71 -1.46 -5.49
CA GLY A 378 7.82 -2.49 -4.98
C GLY A 378 8.32 -3.05 -3.67
N GLY A 379 7.43 -3.72 -2.95
CA GLY A 379 7.83 -4.43 -1.77
C GLY A 379 6.73 -5.27 -1.17
N TYR A 380 7.17 -6.16 -0.31
CA TYR A 380 6.35 -7.10 0.41
C TYR A 380 6.79 -7.20 1.85
N THR A 381 5.82 -7.43 2.73
CA THR A 381 6.03 -7.46 4.17
C THR A 381 5.49 -8.77 4.72
N VAL A 382 6.35 -9.50 5.40
CA VAL A 382 6.01 -10.72 6.14
C VAL A 382 6.06 -10.39 7.61
N VAL A 383 4.97 -10.69 8.32
CA VAL A 383 4.90 -10.58 9.77
C VAL A 383 4.63 -11.96 10.36
N VAL A 384 5.48 -12.37 11.30
CA VAL A 384 5.27 -13.56 12.13
C VAL A 384 4.95 -13.05 13.52
N LEU A 385 3.73 -13.27 14.00
CA LEU A 385 3.33 -12.95 15.36
C LEU A 385 3.74 -14.08 16.30
N GLY A 386 4.10 -13.74 17.53
CA GLY A 386 4.40 -14.70 18.56
C GLY A 386 3.16 -15.06 19.36
N ASP A 387 3.04 -16.36 19.61
CA ASP A 387 1.97 -16.97 20.38
C ASP A 387 2.30 -17.03 21.88
#